data_AF-A0A9X8DPE6-F1
#
_entry.id   AF-A0A9X8DPE6-F1
#
_cell.length_a   1.000
_cell.length_b   1.000
_cell.length_c   1.000
_cell.angle_alpha   90.00
_cell.angle_beta   90.00
_cell.angle_gamma   90.00
#
_symmetry.space_group_name_H-M   'P 1'
#
loop_
_entity.id
_entity.type
_entity.pdbx_description
1 polymer ?
#
loop_
_entity_poly.entity_id
_entity_poly.type
_entity_poly.pdbx_seq_one_letter_code
_entity_poly.pdbx_strand_id
1 'polypeptide(L)'
;METHQLVQPYDLSLHHACRLKMYFEGGRDVTEVLADHIAFGNEGFHVSKLGDVLKENGEYQALVYWLGLDEDEASCEPVRSLYEDIPIVFRRWVHQHEDQEEVKKMAAELEKTLGHSP
;
A
#
# COMPACT_ATOMS: atom_id res chain seq x y z
N MET A 1 -4.59 42.53 9.63
CA MET A 1 -4.87 41.45 8.66
C MET A 1 -4.77 40.16 9.42
N GLU A 2 -5.85 39.40 9.50
CA GLU A 2 -5.89 38.15 10.28
C GLU A 2 -5.48 36.99 9.38
N THR A 3 -4.45 36.24 9.79
CA THR A 3 -3.98 35.04 9.08
C THR A 3 -4.65 33.82 9.72
N HIS A 4 -5.61 33.22 9.02
CA HIS A 4 -6.16 31.92 9.43
C HIS A 4 -5.22 30.81 8.96
N GLN A 5 -4.72 30.02 9.93
CA GLN A 5 -3.91 28.84 9.67
C GLN A 5 -4.83 27.69 9.24
N LEU A 6 -4.75 27.29 7.97
CA LEU A 6 -5.68 26.35 7.32
C LEU A 6 -5.30 24.86 7.46
N VAL A 7 -4.17 24.54 8.08
CA VAL A 7 -3.68 23.15 8.25
C VAL A 7 -3.09 22.97 9.65
N GLN A 8 -3.43 21.86 10.29
CA GLN A 8 -2.85 21.49 11.58
C GLN A 8 -1.34 21.25 11.39
N PRO A 9 -0.46 21.93 12.14
CA PRO A 9 0.96 21.68 12.02
C PRO A 9 1.25 20.27 12.56
N TYR A 10 2.05 19.50 11.80
CA TYR A 10 2.56 18.17 12.15
C TYR A 10 1.60 16.98 11.98
N ASP A 11 0.95 16.84 10.82
CA ASP A 11 0.46 15.53 10.40
C ASP A 11 1.67 14.62 10.12
N LEU A 12 1.92 13.68 11.03
CA LEU A 12 2.93 12.64 10.86
C LEU A 12 2.35 11.55 9.97
N SER A 13 2.73 11.54 8.70
CA SER A 13 2.44 10.43 7.79
C SER A 13 3.60 9.42 7.82
N LEU A 14 3.26 8.15 7.99
CA LEU A 14 4.22 7.06 7.87
C LEU A 14 4.43 6.76 6.39
N HIS A 15 5.66 6.90 5.93
CA HIS A 15 6.05 6.61 4.56
C HIS A 15 7.24 5.66 4.53
N HIS A 16 7.26 4.72 3.59
CA HIS A 16 8.42 3.86 3.37
C HIS A 16 9.61 4.70 2.86
N ALA A 17 10.77 4.56 3.51
CA ALA A 17 12.02 5.21 3.10
C ALA A 17 12.44 4.85 1.66
N CYS A 18 11.98 3.69 1.18
CA CYS A 18 12.10 3.21 -0.20
C CYS A 18 11.58 4.22 -1.24
N ARG A 19 10.63 5.12 -0.88
CA ARG A 19 10.17 6.23 -1.75
C ARG A 19 11.34 7.06 -2.30
N LEU A 20 12.40 7.24 -1.51
CA LEU A 20 13.55 8.05 -1.90
C LEU A 20 14.36 7.43 -3.05
N LYS A 21 14.28 6.10 -3.25
CA LYS A 21 14.97 5.41 -4.34
C LYS A 21 14.40 5.76 -5.72
N MET A 22 13.09 6.01 -5.84
CA MET A 22 12.51 6.52 -7.10
C MET A 22 13.05 7.90 -7.49
N TYR A 23 13.50 8.68 -6.51
CA TYR A 23 14.10 10.00 -6.71
C TYR A 23 15.63 9.95 -6.78
N PHE A 24 16.24 8.75 -6.77
CA PHE A 24 17.69 8.57 -6.90
C PHE A 24 18.11 8.70 -8.36
N GLU A 25 18.03 9.91 -8.91
CA GLU A 25 18.85 10.29 -10.07
C GLU A 25 20.20 10.78 -9.54
N GLY A 26 21.27 10.04 -9.84
CA GLY A 26 22.65 10.35 -9.45
C GLY A 26 23.20 11.64 -10.07
N GLY A 27 22.68 12.80 -9.65
CA GLY A 27 23.19 14.11 -10.07
C GLY A 27 22.21 15.28 -10.04
N ARG A 28 21.14 15.28 -9.24
CA ARG A 28 20.28 16.46 -9.09
C ARG A 28 20.33 17.03 -7.68
N ASP A 29 20.69 18.32 -7.60
CA ASP A 29 20.51 19.14 -6.40
C ASP A 29 19.09 18.95 -5.88
N VAL A 30 18.96 18.45 -4.66
CA VAL A 30 17.67 18.30 -3.98
C VAL A 30 17.10 19.69 -3.73
N THR A 31 16.29 20.18 -4.66
CA THR A 31 15.58 21.46 -4.52
C THR A 31 14.44 21.35 -3.51
N GLU A 32 14.07 22.47 -2.88
CA GLU A 32 12.92 22.57 -1.95
C GLU A 32 11.62 22.00 -2.57
N VAL A 33 11.46 22.11 -3.89
CA VAL A 33 10.35 21.53 -4.68
C VAL A 33 10.33 20.00 -4.66
N LEU A 34 11.49 19.33 -4.59
CA LEU A 34 11.56 17.88 -4.48
C LEU A 34 11.18 17.42 -3.06
N ALA A 35 11.56 18.19 -2.03
CA ALA A 35 11.13 17.94 -0.66
C ALA A 35 9.61 18.15 -0.51
N ASP A 36 9.07 19.20 -1.12
CA ASP A 36 7.63 19.42 -1.20
C ASP A 36 6.94 18.32 -2.02
N HIS A 37 7.50 17.84 -3.12
CA HIS A 37 6.92 16.73 -3.88
C HIS A 37 6.99 15.39 -3.12
N ILE A 38 8.02 15.15 -2.30
CA ILE A 38 8.08 13.99 -1.41
C ILE A 38 7.06 14.13 -0.26
N ALA A 39 6.86 15.33 0.26
CA ALA A 39 5.90 15.61 1.33
C ALA A 39 4.43 15.65 0.84
N PHE A 40 4.18 16.11 -0.40
CA PHE A 40 2.86 16.29 -1.01
C PHE A 40 2.50 15.25 -2.07
N GLY A 41 3.45 14.42 -2.51
CA GLY A 41 3.26 13.35 -3.49
C GLY A 41 2.40 12.24 -2.89
N ASN A 42 1.10 12.52 -2.86
CA ASN A 42 0.02 11.65 -2.41
C ASN A 42 -0.41 10.64 -3.51
N GLU A 43 0.35 10.56 -4.61
CA GLU A 43 0.26 9.40 -5.51
C GLU A 43 0.91 8.23 -4.77
N GLY A 44 0.11 7.47 -4.04
CA GLY A 44 0.54 6.25 -3.35
C GLY A 44 1.29 5.29 -4.29
N PHE A 45 1.96 4.31 -3.69
CA PHE A 45 2.64 3.28 -4.49
C PHE A 45 1.62 2.51 -5.33
N HIS A 46 1.89 2.38 -6.62
CA HIS A 46 1.09 1.54 -7.49
C HIS A 46 1.47 0.08 -7.25
N VAL A 47 0.48 -0.81 -7.09
CA VAL A 47 0.76 -2.24 -6.94
C VAL A 47 1.14 -2.84 -8.29
N SER A 48 2.29 -3.52 -8.33
CA SER A 48 2.74 -4.31 -9.49
C SER A 48 2.05 -5.67 -9.52
N LYS A 49 2.13 -6.42 -8.41
CA LYS A 49 1.48 -7.73 -8.22
C LYS A 49 1.24 -8.00 -6.74
N LEU A 50 0.24 -8.83 -6.45
CA LEU A 50 0.03 -9.44 -5.14
C LEU A 50 0.64 -10.85 -5.15
N GLY A 51 1.39 -11.17 -4.10
CA GLY A 51 2.02 -12.47 -3.88
C GLY A 51 1.25 -13.29 -2.86
N ASP A 52 1.98 -14.14 -2.14
CA ASP A 52 1.40 -15.06 -1.17
C ASP A 52 0.68 -14.33 -0.03
N VAL A 53 -0.33 -15.02 0.50
CA VAL A 53 -1.05 -14.61 1.70
C VAL A 53 -0.62 -15.47 2.87
N LEU A 54 -0.36 -14.82 3.99
CA LEU A 54 0.01 -15.48 5.24
C LEU A 54 -0.79 -14.87 6.40
N LYS A 55 -1.07 -15.70 7.41
CA LYS A 55 -1.71 -15.24 8.64
C LYS A 55 -0.66 -14.96 9.71
N GLU A 56 -0.48 -13.70 10.06
CA GLU A 56 0.45 -13.25 11.09
C GLU A 56 -0.30 -12.51 12.19
N ASN A 57 -0.02 -12.86 13.46
CA ASN A 57 -0.67 -12.25 14.64
C ASN A 57 -2.21 -12.26 14.63
N GLY A 58 -2.81 -13.22 13.92
CA GLY A 58 -4.27 -13.35 13.83
C GLY A 58 -4.91 -12.57 12.66
N GLU A 59 -4.14 -11.81 11.90
CA GLU A 59 -4.61 -11.08 10.72
C GLU A 59 -3.96 -11.62 9.44
N TYR A 60 -4.71 -11.60 8.33
CA TYR A 60 -4.15 -11.96 7.04
C TYR A 60 -3.41 -10.78 6.44
N GLN A 61 -2.19 -11.04 5.99
CA GLN A 61 -1.38 -10.13 5.22
C GLN A 61 -1.11 -10.73 3.85
N ALA A 62 -1.07 -9.89 2.83
CA ALA A 62 -0.65 -10.26 1.49
C ALA A 62 0.67 -9.58 1.17
N LEU A 63 1.57 -10.30 0.51
CA LEU A 63 2.80 -9.72 0.00
C LEU A 63 2.48 -8.80 -1.19
N VAL A 64 2.91 -7.55 -1.12
CA VAL A 64 2.69 -6.54 -2.16
C VAL A 64 4.01 -6.19 -2.80
N TYR A 65 4.07 -6.38 -4.12
CA TYR A 65 5.19 -5.91 -4.92
C TYR A 65 4.81 -4.56 -5.52
N TRP A 66 5.65 -3.56 -5.26
CA TRP A 66 5.39 -2.18 -5.68
C TRP A 66 5.93 -1.91 -7.07
N LEU A 67 5.14 -1.25 -7.91
CA LEU A 67 5.55 -0.86 -9.25
C LEU A 67 6.69 0.14 -9.17
N GLY A 68 7.81 -0.16 -9.85
CA GLY A 68 8.98 0.71 -9.89
C GLY A 68 9.94 0.53 -8.71
N LEU A 69 9.69 -0.43 -7.80
CA LEU A 69 10.64 -0.84 -6.76
C LEU A 69 11.18 -2.25 -7.04
N ASP A 70 12.30 -2.58 -6.41
CA ASP A 70 12.87 -3.92 -6.45
C ASP A 70 11.99 -4.91 -5.68
N GLU A 71 12.05 -6.20 -6.04
CA GLU A 71 11.26 -7.24 -5.36
C GLU A 71 11.59 -7.39 -3.86
N ASP A 72 12.83 -7.06 -3.47
CA ASP A 72 13.27 -7.03 -2.07
C ASP A 72 12.61 -5.90 -1.25
N GLU A 73 11.94 -4.96 -1.92
CA GLU A 73 11.15 -3.90 -1.28
C GLU A 73 9.67 -4.26 -1.17
N ALA A 74 9.28 -5.49 -1.52
CA ALA A 74 7.94 -5.98 -1.26
C ALA A 74 7.62 -5.91 0.25
N SER A 75 6.40 -5.52 0.57
CA SER A 75 5.92 -5.42 1.95
C SER A 75 4.72 -6.32 2.18
N CYS A 76 4.58 -6.83 3.41
CA CYS A 76 3.36 -7.51 3.82
C CYS A 76 2.35 -6.45 4.26
N GLU A 77 1.22 -6.37 3.54
CA GLU A 77 0.17 -5.40 3.83
C GLU A 77 -1.08 -6.13 4.35
N PRO A 78 -1.81 -5.55 5.32
CA PRO A 78 -3.06 -6.12 5.78
C PRO A 78 -4.05 -6.26 4.62
N VAL A 79 -4.63 -7.46 4.48
CA VAL A 79 -5.61 -7.76 3.44
C VAL A 79 -6.79 -6.79 3.46
N ARG A 80 -7.19 -6.32 4.64
CA ARG A 80 -8.26 -5.34 4.79
C ARG A 80 -7.91 -4.01 4.12
N SER A 81 -6.70 -3.50 4.36
CA SER A 81 -6.21 -2.28 3.73
C SER A 81 -6.18 -2.42 2.22
N LEU A 82 -5.68 -3.55 1.70
CA LEU A 82 -5.68 -3.80 0.25
C LEU A 82 -7.08 -3.87 -0.35
N TYR A 83 -8.03 -4.46 0.35
CA TYR A 83 -9.42 -4.48 -0.10
C TYR A 83 -10.04 -3.08 -0.15
N GLU A 84 -9.70 -2.21 0.80
CA GLU A 84 -10.18 -0.82 0.86
C GLU A 84 -9.52 0.08 -0.20
N ASP A 85 -8.20 -0.07 -0.39
CA ASP A 85 -7.40 0.79 -1.25
C ASP A 85 -7.45 0.38 -2.74
N ILE A 86 -7.40 -0.93 -3.02
CA ILE A 86 -7.33 -1.49 -4.39
C ILE A 86 -8.36 -2.61 -4.65
N PRO A 87 -9.66 -2.42 -4.34
CA PRO A 87 -10.65 -3.48 -4.36
C PRO A 87 -10.68 -4.25 -5.68
N ILE A 88 -10.64 -3.57 -6.83
CA ILE A 88 -10.73 -4.24 -8.14
C ILE A 88 -9.54 -5.18 -8.38
N VAL A 89 -8.33 -4.74 -8.03
CA VAL A 89 -7.11 -5.54 -8.20
C VAL A 89 -7.13 -6.72 -7.25
N PHE A 90 -7.48 -6.46 -5.98
CA PHE A 90 -7.55 -7.47 -4.94
C PHE A 90 -8.57 -8.57 -5.28
N ARG A 91 -9.80 -8.22 -5.65
CA ARG A 91 -10.85 -9.19 -6.02
C ARG A 91 -10.46 -10.07 -7.20
N ARG A 92 -9.84 -9.45 -8.22
CA ARG A 92 -9.33 -10.20 -9.37
C ARG A 92 -8.26 -11.21 -8.94
N TRP A 93 -7.36 -10.80 -8.05
CA TRP A 93 -6.33 -11.67 -7.52
C TRP A 93 -6.92 -12.83 -6.70
N VAL A 94 -7.90 -12.56 -5.83
CA VAL A 94 -8.62 -13.60 -5.06
C VAL A 94 -9.23 -14.63 -5.99
N HIS A 95 -9.93 -14.20 -7.03
CA HIS A 95 -10.54 -15.10 -8.01
C HIS A 95 -9.50 -15.93 -8.78
N GLN A 96 -8.34 -15.35 -9.11
CA GLN A 96 -7.26 -16.07 -9.79
C GLN A 96 -6.60 -17.15 -8.92
N HIS A 97 -6.70 -17.05 -7.61
CA HIS A 97 -6.09 -17.96 -6.63
C HIS A 97 -7.15 -18.67 -5.79
N GLU A 98 -8.38 -18.78 -6.29
CA GLU A 98 -9.52 -19.34 -5.56
C GLU A 98 -9.37 -20.82 -5.23
N ASP A 99 -8.46 -21.53 -5.90
CA ASP A 99 -8.13 -22.93 -5.66
C ASP A 99 -7.22 -23.12 -4.44
N GLN A 100 -6.49 -22.07 -4.03
CA GLN A 100 -5.57 -22.12 -2.90
C GLN A 100 -6.31 -22.07 -1.56
N GLU A 101 -6.03 -23.04 -0.69
CA GLU A 101 -6.71 -23.16 0.61
C GLU A 101 -6.50 -21.94 1.53
N GLU A 102 -5.31 -21.34 1.53
CA GLU A 102 -5.07 -20.14 2.34
C GLU A 102 -5.85 -18.92 1.83
N VAL A 103 -5.99 -18.78 0.50
CA VAL A 103 -6.83 -17.72 -0.10
C VAL A 103 -8.30 -17.95 0.22
N LYS A 104 -8.81 -19.18 0.15
CA LYS A 104 -10.19 -19.50 0.56
C LYS A 104 -10.46 -19.12 2.02
N LYS A 105 -9.56 -19.50 2.93
CA LYS A 105 -9.70 -19.19 4.36
C LYS A 105 -9.66 -17.68 4.62
N MET A 106 -8.73 -16.99 3.96
CA MET A 106 -8.61 -15.54 4.03
C MET A 106 -9.88 -14.85 3.52
N ALA A 107 -10.38 -15.23 2.34
CA ALA A 107 -11.58 -14.65 1.76
C ALA A 107 -12.81 -14.88 2.64
N ALA A 108 -12.97 -16.09 3.21
CA ALA A 108 -14.07 -16.41 4.11
C ALA A 108 -14.00 -15.64 5.45
N GLU A 109 -12.80 -15.34 5.95
CA GLU A 109 -12.62 -14.51 7.15
C GLU A 109 -12.90 -13.04 6.88
N LEU A 110 -12.44 -12.55 5.73
CA LEU A 110 -12.69 -11.20 5.28
C LEU A 110 -14.19 -10.97 5.01
N GLU A 111 -14.88 -11.93 4.39
CA GLU A 111 -16.33 -11.88 4.14
C GLU A 111 -17.14 -11.76 5.44
N LYS A 112 -16.76 -12.48 6.50
CA LYS A 112 -17.41 -12.34 7.82
C LYS A 112 -17.29 -10.93 8.38
N THR A 113 -16.21 -10.24 8.03
CA THR A 113 -15.94 -8.88 8.49
C THR A 113 -16.63 -7.83 7.62
N LEU A 114 -16.69 -8.04 6.30
CA LEU A 114 -17.26 -7.11 5.33
C LEU A 114 -18.79 -7.26 5.17
N GLY A 115 -19.33 -8.45 5.43
CA GLY A 115 -20.74 -8.78 5.19
C GLY A 115 -21.08 -9.10 3.72
N HIS A 116 -20.07 -9.18 2.85
CA HIS A 116 -20.19 -9.64 1.47
C HIS A 116 -18.88 -10.31 1.04
N SER A 117 -18.94 -11.14 -0.01
CA SER A 117 -17.74 -11.77 -0.57
C SER A 117 -16.80 -10.70 -1.14
N PRO A 118 -15.49 -10.77 -0.82
CA PRO A 118 -14.49 -9.91 -1.43
C PRO A 118 -14.33 -10.25 -2.91
#